data_AF-A0A067CB44-F1
#
_entry.id   AF-A0A067CB44-F1
#
_cell.length_a   1.000
_cell.length_b   1.000
_cell.length_c   1.000
_cell.angle_alpha   90.00
_cell.angle_beta   90.00
_cell.angle_gamma   90.00
#
_symmetry.space_group_name_H-M   'P 1'
#
loop_
_entity.id
_entity.type
_entity.pdbx_description
1 polymer ?
#
loop_
_entity_poly.entity_id
_entity_poly.type
_entity_poly.pdbx_seq_one_letter_code
_entity_poly.pdbx_strand_id
1 'polypeptide(L)'
;MDADNNNATDRRAELERLRALIEEAADQRDELQQTNAMLQRKIAPLVQKKQDSEKKEDRLSVVENEKRYYDCLNSVHEARVQLATAQTQYDRIAMELQARLDEKECKANEIHESFMEFKREVARSAENTRTGKPIPKRIIAQFEVAEVKKDQEVEKVRLKNINLRTHLRKLEAQLHAKEQLAEGLHLIDFEQLKIENQTLNEKIEERNEELHKLRKKTTTTVQVLTHIKEKLQFVLVENQALKHDLSELDEELTQSRDVLTKHKRTATRFATRRQR
;
A
#
# COMPACT_ATOMS: atom_id res chain seq x y z
N MET A 1 23.26 34.96 -97.59
CA MET A 1 22.33 35.67 -96.68
C MET A 1 21.72 34.68 -95.67
N ASP A 2 22.39 33.55 -95.38
CA ASP A 2 21.70 32.35 -94.87
C ASP A 2 22.11 31.96 -93.44
N ALA A 3 23.14 32.60 -92.86
CA ALA A 3 23.58 32.34 -91.49
C ALA A 3 22.70 33.04 -90.42
N ASP A 4 22.05 34.16 -90.77
CA ASP A 4 21.21 34.93 -89.84
C ASP A 4 19.80 34.33 -89.69
N ASN A 5 19.37 33.47 -90.64
CA ASN A 5 18.04 32.88 -90.63
C ASN A 5 17.95 31.66 -89.67
N ASN A 6 19.02 30.87 -89.54
CA ASN A 6 19.05 29.71 -88.63
C ASN A 6 19.11 30.09 -87.14
N ASN A 7 19.74 31.21 -86.79
CA ASN A 7 19.82 31.68 -85.40
C ASN A 7 18.47 32.29 -84.93
N ALA A 8 17.68 32.82 -85.88
CA ALA A 8 16.35 33.34 -85.60
C ALA A 8 15.31 32.23 -85.37
N THR A 9 15.44 31.07 -86.03
CA THR A 9 14.54 29.92 -85.85
C THR A 9 14.77 29.21 -84.52
N ASP A 10 16.03 29.01 -84.10
CA ASP A 10 16.34 28.35 -82.83
C ASP A 10 15.89 29.19 -81.62
N ARG A 11 16.10 30.51 -81.67
CA ARG A 11 15.58 31.44 -80.64
C ARG A 11 14.05 31.45 -80.56
N ARG A 12 13.36 31.30 -81.69
CA ARG A 12 11.89 31.20 -81.69
C ARG A 12 11.41 29.91 -81.03
N ALA A 13 12.04 28.78 -81.34
CA ALA A 13 11.71 27.50 -80.72
C ALA A 13 12.00 27.48 -79.21
N GLU A 14 13.09 28.12 -78.78
CA GLU A 14 13.42 28.25 -77.35
C GLU A 14 12.44 29.17 -76.60
N LEU A 15 12.04 30.29 -77.22
CA LEU A 15 11.00 31.18 -76.68
C LEU A 15 9.64 30.48 -76.55
N GLU A 16 9.29 29.62 -77.51
CA GLU A 16 8.04 28.86 -77.50
C GLU A 16 8.05 27.78 -76.41
N ARG A 17 9.18 27.10 -76.19
CA ARG A 17 9.38 26.19 -75.05
C ARG A 17 9.31 26.92 -73.70
N LEU A 18 9.92 28.10 -73.60
CA LEU A 18 9.86 28.90 -72.36
C LEU A 18 8.43 29.35 -72.05
N ARG A 19 7.65 29.72 -73.07
CA ARG A 19 6.23 30.07 -72.91
C ARG A 19 5.41 28.88 -72.42
N ALA A 20 5.60 27.70 -73.01
CA ALA A 20 4.90 26.49 -72.59
C ALA A 20 5.21 26.12 -71.13
N LEU A 21 6.47 26.25 -70.69
CA LEU A 21 6.86 26.01 -69.29
C LEU A 21 6.24 27.02 -68.32
N ILE A 22 6.14 28.30 -68.72
CA ILE A 22 5.49 29.34 -67.91
C ILE A 22 3.98 29.07 -67.79
N GLU A 23 3.36 28.60 -68.88
CA GLU A 23 1.94 28.25 -68.90
C GLU A 23 1.65 27.03 -68.01
N GLU A 24 2.44 25.97 -68.12
CA GLU A 24 2.32 24.79 -67.26
C GLU A 24 2.53 25.13 -65.77
N ALA A 25 3.51 25.98 -65.45
CA ALA A 25 3.74 26.45 -64.08
C ALA A 25 2.58 27.33 -63.56
N ALA A 26 1.93 28.10 -64.44
CA ALA A 26 0.76 28.89 -64.07
C ALA A 26 -0.44 27.98 -63.76
N ASP A 27 -0.68 26.95 -64.57
CA ASP A 27 -1.76 25.98 -64.36
C ASP A 27 -1.57 25.21 -63.04
N GLN A 28 -0.35 24.76 -62.74
CA GLN A 28 -0.03 24.08 -61.47
C GLN A 28 -0.24 25.00 -60.26
N ARG A 29 0.16 26.27 -60.38
CA ARG A 29 -0.08 27.27 -59.33
C ARG A 29 -1.58 27.46 -59.11
N ASP A 30 -2.36 27.55 -60.18
CA ASP A 30 -3.79 27.80 -60.09
C ASP A 30 -4.52 26.58 -59.51
N GLU A 31 -4.10 25.35 -59.84
CA GLU A 31 -4.59 24.12 -59.22
C GLU A 31 -4.25 24.06 -57.72
N LEU A 32 -3.02 24.41 -57.34
CA LEU A 32 -2.61 24.49 -55.93
C LEU A 32 -3.38 25.57 -55.17
N GLN A 33 -3.67 26.71 -55.80
CA GLN A 33 -4.50 27.75 -55.19
C GLN A 33 -5.95 27.27 -54.99
N GLN A 34 -6.53 26.58 -55.97
CA GLN A 34 -7.88 26.03 -55.85
C GLN A 34 -7.97 24.96 -54.76
N THR A 35 -7.01 24.04 -54.70
CA THR A 35 -6.96 23.01 -53.66
C THR A 35 -6.75 23.60 -52.28
N ASN A 36 -5.86 24.60 -52.14
CA ASN A 36 -5.65 25.30 -50.87
C ASN A 36 -6.91 26.05 -50.43
N ALA A 37 -7.59 26.76 -51.35
CA ALA A 37 -8.88 27.42 -51.06
C ALA A 37 -9.95 26.41 -50.61
N MET A 38 -10.02 25.23 -51.24
CA MET A 38 -10.93 24.17 -50.84
C MET A 38 -10.60 23.62 -49.45
N LEU A 39 -9.32 23.39 -49.14
CA LEU A 39 -8.88 22.91 -47.83
C LEU A 39 -9.15 23.95 -46.74
N GLN A 40 -8.88 25.23 -46.99
CA GLN A 40 -9.21 26.32 -46.06
C GLN A 40 -10.71 26.38 -45.78
N ARG A 41 -11.55 26.22 -46.81
CA ARG A 41 -13.01 26.17 -46.66
C ARG A 41 -13.49 24.96 -45.85
N LYS A 42 -12.79 23.83 -45.91
CA LYS A 42 -13.08 22.64 -45.09
C LYS A 42 -12.59 22.78 -43.65
N ILE A 43 -11.46 23.44 -43.41
CA ILE A 43 -10.86 23.60 -42.08
C ILE A 43 -11.59 24.66 -41.24
N ALA A 44 -12.01 25.76 -41.85
CA ALA A 44 -12.69 26.86 -41.16
C ALA A 44 -13.86 26.41 -40.24
N PRO A 45 -14.84 25.60 -40.69
CA PRO A 45 -15.93 25.16 -39.81
C PRO A 45 -15.48 24.21 -38.70
N LEU A 46 -14.41 23.43 -38.91
CA LEU A 46 -13.88 22.53 -37.88
C LEU A 46 -13.20 23.29 -36.75
N VAL A 47 -12.43 24.33 -37.09
CA VAL A 47 -11.78 25.21 -36.10
C VAL A 47 -12.83 26.00 -35.32
N GLN A 48 -13.85 26.53 -36.00
CA GLN A 48 -14.95 27.24 -35.36
C GLN A 48 -15.70 26.33 -34.37
N LYS A 49 -16.05 25.11 -34.81
CA LYS A 49 -16.78 24.15 -33.99
C LYS A 49 -15.98 23.73 -32.76
N LYS A 50 -14.66 23.59 -32.88
CA LYS A 50 -13.76 23.25 -31.76
C LYS A 50 -13.66 24.41 -30.75
N GLN A 51 -13.52 25.66 -31.22
CA GLN A 51 -13.52 26.83 -30.33
C GLN A 51 -14.86 27.05 -29.63
N ASP A 52 -15.98 26.81 -30.33
CA ASP A 52 -17.31 26.97 -29.76
C ASP A 52 -17.62 25.86 -28.74
N SER A 53 -17.12 24.63 -28.93
CA SER A 53 -17.21 23.58 -27.91
C SER A 53 -16.40 23.91 -26.66
N GLU A 54 -15.15 24.35 -26.81
CA GLU A 54 -14.27 24.70 -25.67
C GLU A 54 -14.85 25.87 -24.86
N LYS A 55 -15.32 26.93 -25.52
CA LYS A 55 -15.97 28.08 -24.84
C LYS A 55 -17.27 27.69 -24.13
N LYS A 56 -18.02 26.73 -24.67
CA LYS A 56 -19.26 26.26 -24.05
C LYS A 56 -18.97 25.43 -22.81
N GLU A 57 -17.95 24.58 -22.85
CA GLU A 57 -17.49 23.78 -21.73
C GLU A 57 -16.95 24.65 -20.59
N ASP A 58 -16.13 25.66 -20.90
CA ASP A 58 -15.64 26.65 -19.92
C ASP A 58 -16.78 27.45 -19.28
N ARG A 59 -17.76 27.91 -20.08
CA ARG A 59 -18.93 28.64 -19.55
C ARG A 59 -19.79 27.77 -18.65
N LEU A 60 -20.02 26.51 -19.02
CA LEU A 60 -20.76 25.56 -18.19
C LEU A 60 -20.00 25.29 -16.88
N SER A 61 -18.67 25.14 -16.95
CA SER A 61 -17.81 24.98 -15.78
C SER A 61 -17.88 26.18 -14.83
N VAL A 62 -17.85 27.42 -15.36
CA VAL A 62 -17.98 28.65 -14.55
C VAL A 62 -19.35 28.73 -13.88
N VAL A 63 -20.44 28.46 -14.59
CA VAL A 63 -21.80 28.48 -14.02
C VAL A 63 -21.98 27.38 -12.96
N GLU A 64 -21.41 26.19 -13.19
CA GLU A 64 -21.40 25.11 -12.18
C GLU A 64 -20.58 25.48 -10.94
N ASN A 65 -19.43 26.13 -11.12
CA ASN A 65 -18.60 26.60 -10.02
C ASN A 65 -19.27 27.73 -9.23
N GLU A 66 -19.93 28.68 -9.90
CA GLU A 66 -20.75 29.70 -9.25
C GLU A 66 -21.89 29.06 -8.45
N LYS A 67 -22.60 28.09 -9.04
CA LYS A 67 -23.66 27.36 -8.32
C LYS A 67 -23.12 26.65 -7.08
N ARG A 68 -22.00 25.92 -7.19
CA ARG A 68 -21.35 25.26 -6.04
C ARG A 68 -20.91 26.26 -4.97
N TYR A 69 -20.42 27.43 -5.38
CA TYR A 69 -20.06 28.50 -4.47
C TYR A 69 -21.28 29.03 -3.72
N TYR A 70 -22.39 29.30 -4.42
CA TYR A 70 -23.66 29.71 -3.79
C TYR A 70 -24.22 28.62 -2.86
N ASP A 71 -24.20 27.35 -3.27
CA ASP A 71 -24.65 26.24 -2.45
C ASP A 71 -23.79 26.11 -1.17
N CYS A 72 -22.47 26.29 -1.30
CA CYS A 72 -21.56 26.32 -0.15
C CYS A 72 -21.84 27.51 0.77
N LEU A 73 -22.06 28.70 0.21
CA LEU A 73 -22.37 29.90 0.98
C LEU A 73 -23.70 29.75 1.75
N ASN A 74 -24.71 29.17 1.10
CA ASN A 74 -26.00 28.86 1.70
C ASN A 74 -25.86 27.82 2.81
N SER A 75 -25.09 26.76 2.60
CA SER A 75 -24.81 25.75 3.63
C SER A 75 -24.10 26.36 4.84
N VAL A 76 -23.11 27.24 4.63
CA VAL A 76 -22.43 27.97 5.71
C VAL A 76 -23.39 28.91 6.43
N HIS A 77 -24.25 29.62 5.70
CA HIS A 77 -25.26 30.50 6.31
C HIS A 77 -26.25 29.69 7.14
N GLU A 78 -26.77 28.59 6.61
CA GLU A 78 -27.69 27.70 7.32
C GLU A 78 -27.04 27.12 8.58
N ALA A 79 -25.79 26.63 8.48
CA ALA A 79 -25.05 26.14 9.64
C ALA A 79 -24.84 27.23 10.71
N ARG A 80 -24.59 28.48 10.30
CA ARG A 80 -24.48 29.62 11.23
C ARG A 80 -25.81 29.95 11.89
N VAL A 81 -26.91 29.93 11.14
CA VAL A 81 -28.25 30.14 11.69
C VAL A 81 -28.61 29.03 12.66
N GLN A 82 -28.37 27.77 12.31
CA GLN A 82 -28.58 26.61 13.18
C GLN A 82 -27.74 26.70 14.46
N LEU A 83 -26.48 27.16 14.36
CA LEU A 83 -25.63 27.35 15.52
C LEU A 83 -26.16 28.47 16.43
N ALA A 84 -26.60 29.59 15.87
CA ALA A 84 -27.18 30.69 16.64
C ALA A 84 -28.51 30.30 17.31
N THR A 85 -29.37 29.57 16.61
CA THR A 85 -30.62 29.05 17.20
C THR A 85 -30.35 28.01 18.27
N ALA A 86 -29.39 27.11 18.07
CA ALA A 86 -28.98 26.15 19.09
C ALA A 86 -28.40 26.86 20.32
N GLN A 87 -27.53 27.86 20.15
CA GLN A 87 -26.99 28.66 21.25
C GLN A 87 -28.10 29.32 22.07
N THR A 88 -29.01 30.05 21.43
CA THR A 88 -30.12 30.71 22.13
C THR A 88 -31.06 29.70 22.84
N GLN A 89 -31.26 28.51 22.26
CA GLN A 89 -32.00 27.44 22.91
C GLN A 89 -31.28 26.91 24.15
N TYR A 90 -29.97 26.63 24.05
CA TYR A 90 -29.18 26.17 25.19
C TYR A 90 -29.07 27.22 26.28
N ASP A 91 -28.93 28.50 25.92
CA ASP A 91 -28.92 29.60 26.89
C ASP A 91 -30.25 29.69 27.62
N ARG A 92 -31.37 29.58 26.90
CA ARG A 92 -32.70 29.56 27.51
C ARG A 92 -32.87 28.38 28.46
N ILE A 93 -32.46 27.18 28.05
CA ILE A 93 -32.53 25.97 28.89
C ILE A 93 -31.62 26.13 30.12
N ALA A 94 -30.42 26.69 29.96
CA ALA A 94 -29.50 26.94 31.07
C ALA A 94 -30.11 27.92 32.08
N MET A 95 -30.71 29.01 31.61
CA MET A 95 -31.41 29.97 32.48
C MET A 95 -32.59 29.33 33.21
N GLU A 96 -33.39 28.51 32.54
CA GLU A 96 -34.52 27.79 33.16
C GLU A 96 -34.04 26.78 34.23
N LEU A 97 -33.00 26.00 33.92
CA LEU A 97 -32.39 25.06 34.86
C LEU A 97 -31.78 25.78 36.06
N GLN A 98 -31.13 26.93 35.85
CA GLN A 98 -30.59 27.75 36.93
C GLN A 98 -31.71 28.30 37.82
N ALA A 99 -32.76 28.88 37.23
CA ALA A 99 -33.90 29.38 38.01
C ALA A 99 -34.56 28.26 38.84
N ARG A 100 -34.68 27.06 38.26
CA ARG A 100 -35.21 25.90 38.97
C ARG A 100 -34.28 25.41 40.09
N LEU A 101 -32.97 25.50 39.89
CA LEU A 101 -31.98 25.20 40.94
C LEU A 101 -32.13 26.18 42.09
N ASP A 102 -32.12 27.48 41.80
CA ASP A 102 -32.22 28.56 42.79
C ASP A 102 -33.53 28.44 43.60
N GLU A 103 -34.65 28.14 42.95
CA GLU A 103 -35.93 27.92 43.62
C GLU A 103 -35.87 26.71 44.58
N LYS A 104 -35.22 25.62 44.17
CA LYS A 104 -35.09 24.42 44.99
C LYS A 104 -34.12 24.62 46.16
N GLU A 105 -33.04 25.35 45.95
CA GLU A 105 -32.10 25.73 47.01
C GLU A 105 -32.76 26.64 48.03
N CYS A 106 -33.52 27.65 47.58
CA CYS A 106 -34.27 28.53 48.48
C CYS A 106 -35.24 27.73 49.36
N LYS A 107 -36.06 26.86 48.75
CA LYS A 107 -37.00 25.99 49.50
C LYS A 107 -36.28 25.04 50.45
N ALA A 108 -35.15 24.47 50.03
CA ALA A 108 -34.37 23.57 50.89
C ALA A 108 -33.81 24.31 52.11
N ASN A 109 -33.32 25.54 51.92
CA ASN A 109 -32.84 26.39 53.00
C ASN A 109 -33.97 26.78 53.96
N GLU A 110 -35.13 27.21 53.45
CA GLU A 110 -36.31 27.53 54.28
C GLU A 110 -36.78 26.32 55.11
N ILE A 111 -36.83 25.13 54.50
CA ILE A 111 -37.17 23.88 55.20
C ILE A 111 -36.11 23.55 56.25
N HIS A 112 -34.83 23.74 55.93
CA HIS A 112 -33.73 23.47 56.87
C HIS A 112 -33.77 24.41 58.07
N GLU A 113 -33.95 25.71 57.86
CA GLU A 113 -34.05 26.71 58.91
C GLU A 113 -35.26 26.45 59.82
N SER A 114 -36.44 26.23 59.24
CA SER A 114 -37.65 25.89 60.00
C SER A 114 -37.50 24.59 60.79
N PHE A 115 -36.84 23.57 60.23
CA PHE A 115 -36.55 22.32 60.95
C PHE A 115 -35.57 22.52 62.11
N MET A 116 -34.54 23.36 61.93
CA MET A 116 -33.59 23.68 63.00
C MET A 116 -34.26 24.49 64.12
N GLU A 117 -35.14 25.42 63.79
CA GLU A 117 -35.94 26.15 64.78
C GLU A 117 -36.88 25.22 65.54
N PHE A 118 -37.60 24.34 64.84
CA PHE A 118 -38.44 23.31 65.46
C PHE A 118 -37.66 22.42 66.41
N LYS A 119 -36.50 21.89 65.99
CA LYS A 119 -35.61 21.10 66.86
C LYS A 119 -35.18 21.87 68.10
N ARG A 120 -34.82 23.15 67.94
CA ARG A 120 -34.40 24.02 69.06
C ARG A 120 -35.56 24.24 70.04
N GLU A 121 -36.78 24.42 69.54
CA GLU A 121 -37.97 24.57 70.36
C GLU A 121 -38.30 23.30 71.15
N VAL A 122 -38.26 22.13 70.48
CA VAL A 122 -38.39 20.82 71.14
C VAL A 122 -37.33 20.61 72.21
N ALA A 123 -36.07 20.96 71.93
CA ALA A 123 -34.97 20.83 72.89
C ALA A 123 -35.12 21.75 74.11
N ARG A 124 -35.72 22.94 73.96
CA ARG A 124 -36.02 23.86 75.08
C ARG A 124 -37.14 23.33 75.97
N SER A 125 -38.11 22.64 75.39
CA SER A 125 -39.24 22.03 76.11
C SER A 125 -38.89 20.66 76.71
N ALA A 126 -37.71 20.10 76.38
CA ALA A 126 -37.26 18.82 76.89
C ALA A 126 -36.69 18.93 78.31
N GLU A 127 -36.93 17.88 79.11
CA GLU A 127 -36.42 17.74 80.46
C GLU A 127 -35.35 16.65 80.54
N ASN A 128 -34.39 16.83 81.44
CA ASN A 128 -33.34 15.85 81.67
C ASN A 128 -33.89 14.64 82.43
N THR A 129 -33.82 13.46 81.83
CA THR A 129 -34.34 12.20 82.39
C THR A 129 -33.80 11.87 83.78
N ARG A 130 -32.58 12.34 84.14
CA ARG A 130 -31.95 12.06 85.43
C ARG A 130 -32.27 13.08 86.52
N THR A 131 -32.63 14.31 86.16
CA THR A 131 -32.85 15.40 87.12
C THR A 131 -34.26 15.99 87.08
N GLY A 132 -35.08 15.65 86.08
CA GLY A 132 -36.43 16.19 85.85
C GLY A 132 -36.45 17.69 85.58
N LYS A 133 -35.29 18.31 85.34
CA LYS A 133 -35.16 19.76 85.12
C LYS A 133 -35.05 20.07 83.62
N PRO A 134 -35.57 21.22 83.16
CA PRO A 134 -35.44 21.64 81.76
C PRO A 134 -33.97 21.79 81.36
N ILE A 135 -33.64 21.46 80.12
CA ILE A 135 -32.27 21.51 79.62
C ILE A 135 -31.81 22.99 79.53
N PRO A 136 -30.65 23.35 80.13
CA PRO A 136 -30.12 24.71 80.03
C PRO A 136 -29.83 25.13 78.58
N LYS A 137 -30.19 26.36 78.21
CA LYS A 137 -29.96 26.94 76.87
C LYS A 137 -28.50 26.83 76.40
N ARG A 138 -27.53 26.95 77.33
CA ARG A 138 -26.09 26.80 77.04
C ARG A 138 -25.74 25.39 76.53
N ILE A 139 -26.37 24.36 77.09
CA ILE A 139 -26.11 22.96 76.70
C ILE A 139 -26.74 22.69 75.33
N ILE A 140 -27.95 23.21 75.07
CA ILE A 140 -28.60 23.11 73.75
C ILE A 140 -27.72 23.74 72.66
N ALA A 141 -27.19 24.95 72.90
CA ALA A 141 -26.27 25.61 71.96
C ALA A 141 -24.99 24.80 71.72
N GLN A 142 -24.45 24.12 72.74
CA GLN A 142 -23.30 23.22 72.57
C GLN A 142 -23.63 22.01 71.69
N PHE A 143 -24.82 21.43 71.84
CA PHE A 143 -25.27 20.34 70.97
C PHE A 143 -25.47 20.79 69.53
N GLU A 144 -26.09 21.96 69.30
CA GLU A 144 -26.24 22.53 67.94
C GLU A 144 -24.88 22.70 67.26
N VAL A 145 -23.88 23.26 67.94
CA VAL A 145 -22.52 23.42 67.39
C VAL A 145 -21.85 22.06 67.11
N ALA A 146 -22.01 21.10 68.01
CA ALA A 146 -21.44 19.77 67.84
C ALA A 146 -22.09 19.01 66.67
N GLU A 147 -23.39 19.15 66.50
CA GLU A 147 -24.15 18.56 65.39
C GLU A 147 -23.74 19.15 64.05
N VAL A 148 -23.68 20.48 63.93
CA VAL A 148 -23.21 21.16 62.70
C VAL A 148 -21.81 20.71 62.32
N LYS A 149 -20.90 20.57 63.30
CA LYS A 149 -19.55 20.05 63.05
C LYS A 149 -19.59 18.60 62.53
N LYS A 150 -20.47 17.76 63.07
CA LYS A 150 -20.64 16.38 62.60
C LYS A 150 -21.25 16.30 61.21
N ASP A 151 -22.21 17.15 60.89
CA ASP A 151 -22.80 17.25 59.55
C ASP A 151 -21.74 17.63 58.52
N GLN A 152 -20.86 18.59 58.82
CA GLN A 152 -19.73 18.95 57.97
C GLN A 152 -18.74 17.79 57.76
N GLU A 153 -18.48 16.98 58.80
CA GLU A 153 -17.64 15.78 58.67
C GLU A 153 -18.29 14.75 57.76
N VAL A 154 -19.59 14.50 57.93
CA VAL A 154 -20.37 13.57 57.09
C VAL A 154 -20.40 14.04 55.64
N GLU A 155 -20.62 15.32 55.40
CA GLU A 155 -20.61 15.92 54.06
C GLU A 155 -19.27 15.70 53.36
N LYS A 156 -18.15 15.99 54.03
CA LYS A 156 -16.80 15.75 53.49
C LYS A 156 -16.58 14.29 53.11
N VAL A 157 -16.99 13.35 53.96
CA VAL A 157 -16.87 11.92 53.68
C VAL A 157 -17.76 11.51 52.51
N ARG A 158 -18.99 12.03 52.43
CA ARG A 158 -19.91 11.78 51.30
C ARG A 158 -19.33 12.29 49.98
N LEU A 159 -18.81 13.52 49.94
CA LEU A 159 -18.15 14.06 48.75
C LEU A 159 -16.95 13.21 48.33
N LYS A 160 -16.12 12.79 49.30
CA LYS A 160 -15.00 11.88 49.02
C LYS A 160 -15.48 10.54 48.46
N ASN A 161 -16.57 9.97 49.00
CA ASN A 161 -17.14 8.72 48.51
C ASN A 161 -17.66 8.85 47.07
N ILE A 162 -18.38 9.94 46.76
CA ILE A 162 -18.86 10.23 45.40
C ILE A 162 -17.68 10.37 44.43
N ASN A 163 -16.64 11.11 44.81
CA ASN A 163 -15.44 11.26 43.99
C ASN A 163 -14.74 9.92 43.74
N LEU A 164 -14.56 9.11 44.78
CA LEU A 164 -13.95 7.78 44.65
C LEU A 164 -14.80 6.84 43.77
N ARG A 165 -16.13 6.84 43.92
CA ARG A 165 -17.03 6.06 43.07
C ARG A 165 -16.96 6.47 41.61
N THR A 166 -16.90 7.78 41.34
CA THR A 166 -16.75 8.30 39.97
C THR A 166 -15.39 7.95 39.39
N HIS A 167 -14.33 8.03 40.21
CA HIS A 167 -12.98 7.65 39.79
C HIS A 167 -12.88 6.15 39.49
N LEU A 168 -13.46 5.31 40.34
CA LEU A 168 -13.56 3.86 40.13
C LEU A 168 -14.29 3.55 38.83
N ARG A 169 -15.47 4.15 38.58
CA ARG A 169 -16.18 3.98 37.29
C ARG A 169 -15.35 4.40 36.08
N LYS A 170 -14.57 5.48 36.19
CA LYS A 170 -13.65 5.91 35.12
C LYS A 170 -12.55 4.88 34.88
N LEU A 171 -11.95 4.34 35.94
CA LEU A 171 -10.91 3.32 35.84
C LEU A 171 -11.46 2.01 35.26
N GLU A 172 -12.65 1.58 35.69
CA GLU A 172 -13.34 0.41 35.13
C GLU A 172 -13.63 0.59 33.64
N ALA A 173 -14.13 1.76 33.22
CA ALA A 173 -14.37 2.04 31.81
C ALA A 173 -13.06 2.05 30.99
N GLN A 174 -11.96 2.58 31.55
CA GLN A 174 -10.65 2.54 30.91
C GLN A 174 -10.10 1.11 30.81
N LEU A 175 -10.30 0.29 31.85
CA LEU A 175 -9.92 -1.12 31.84
C LEU A 175 -10.69 -1.85 30.73
N HIS A 176 -12.01 -1.70 30.71
CA HIS A 176 -12.88 -2.31 29.72
C HIS A 176 -12.52 -1.86 28.29
N ALA A 177 -12.21 -0.58 28.07
CA ALA A 177 -11.77 -0.11 26.76
C ALA A 177 -10.42 -0.75 26.33
N LYS A 178 -9.50 -0.96 27.27
CA LYS A 178 -8.25 -1.69 27.01
C LYS A 178 -8.49 -3.17 26.73
N GLU A 179 -9.41 -3.79 27.45
CA GLU A 179 -9.85 -5.17 27.21
C GLU A 179 -10.53 -5.32 25.85
N GLN A 180 -11.35 -4.34 25.42
CA GLN A 180 -11.94 -4.31 24.08
C GLN A 180 -10.91 -4.08 22.97
N LEU A 181 -9.89 -3.25 23.21
CA LEU A 181 -8.73 -3.16 22.31
C LEU A 181 -7.99 -4.51 22.21
N ALA A 182 -7.95 -5.27 23.31
CA ALA A 182 -7.46 -6.64 23.32
C ALA A 182 -8.47 -7.66 22.76
N GLU A 183 -9.75 -7.34 22.65
CA GLU A 183 -10.79 -8.18 22.05
C GLU A 183 -10.61 -8.30 20.53
N GLY A 184 -9.94 -7.32 19.90
CA GLY A 184 -9.43 -7.42 18.52
C GLY A 184 -8.07 -8.16 18.40
N LEU A 185 -7.46 -8.51 19.52
CA LEU A 185 -6.29 -9.40 19.62
C LEU A 185 -6.76 -10.70 20.25
N HIS A 186 -7.51 -11.51 19.51
CA HIS A 186 -7.93 -12.81 20.00
C HIS A 186 -6.68 -13.60 20.41
N LEU A 187 -6.59 -13.93 21.70
CA LEU A 187 -5.51 -14.76 22.24
C LEU A 187 -5.38 -16.06 21.42
N ILE A 188 -6.51 -16.56 20.90
CA ILE A 188 -6.61 -17.69 19.99
C ILE A 188 -5.90 -17.42 18.66
N ASP A 189 -6.08 -16.25 18.03
CA ASP A 189 -5.38 -15.89 16.80
C ASP A 189 -3.88 -15.74 17.02
N PHE A 190 -3.48 -15.18 18.16
CA PHE A 190 -2.06 -15.08 18.53
C PHE A 190 -1.43 -16.47 18.76
N GLU A 191 -2.13 -17.36 19.46
CA GLU A 191 -1.71 -18.76 19.64
C GLU A 191 -1.70 -19.52 18.32
N GLN A 192 -2.67 -19.31 17.44
CA GLN A 192 -2.70 -19.89 16.11
C GLN A 192 -1.51 -19.44 15.27
N LEU A 193 -1.23 -18.13 15.24
CA LEU A 193 -0.10 -17.58 14.50
C LEU A 193 1.24 -18.10 15.03
N LYS A 194 1.33 -18.34 16.35
CA LYS A 194 2.49 -18.99 16.98
C LYS A 194 2.66 -20.45 16.54
N ILE A 195 1.56 -21.22 16.50
CA ILE A 195 1.57 -22.61 16.02
C ILE A 195 1.96 -22.68 14.54
N GLU A 196 1.38 -21.80 13.71
CA GLU A 196 1.69 -21.72 12.27
C GLU A 196 3.16 -21.36 12.04
N ASN A 197 3.70 -20.36 12.77
CA ASN A 197 5.09 -19.97 12.66
C ASN A 197 6.04 -21.11 13.05
N GLN A 198 5.73 -21.83 14.13
CA GLN A 198 6.50 -22.99 14.56
C GLN A 198 6.49 -24.11 13.50
N THR A 199 5.30 -24.42 12.95
CA THR A 199 5.15 -25.45 11.92
C THR A 199 5.89 -25.08 10.62
N LEU A 200 5.91 -23.79 10.25
CA LEU A 200 6.67 -23.30 9.10
C LEU A 200 8.18 -23.41 9.34
N ASN A 201 8.66 -23.09 10.53
CA ASN A 201 10.08 -23.26 10.88
C ASN A 201 10.51 -24.72 10.82
N GLU A 202 9.70 -25.64 11.36
CA GLU A 202 9.96 -27.09 11.27
C GLU A 202 10.07 -27.56 9.82
N LYS A 203 9.18 -27.09 8.93
CA LYS A 203 9.27 -27.39 7.48
C LYS A 203 10.52 -26.80 6.82
N ILE A 204 10.94 -25.59 7.22
CA ILE A 204 12.17 -24.98 6.72
C ILE A 204 13.38 -25.81 7.13
N GLU A 205 13.42 -26.26 8.39
CA GLU A 205 14.48 -27.15 8.89
C GLU A 205 14.52 -28.48 8.13
N GLU A 206 13.38 -29.15 7.96
CA GLU A 206 13.28 -30.41 7.20
C GLU A 206 13.81 -30.24 5.76
N ARG A 207 13.37 -29.20 5.05
CA ARG A 207 13.82 -28.92 3.68
C ARG A 207 15.31 -28.57 3.63
N ASN A 208 15.84 -27.86 4.63
CA ASN A 208 17.27 -27.57 4.74
C ASN A 208 18.10 -28.84 4.93
N GLU A 209 17.63 -29.79 5.74
CA GLU A 209 18.29 -31.09 5.90
C GLU A 209 18.27 -31.91 4.60
N GLU A 210 17.15 -31.96 3.90
CA GLU A 210 17.04 -32.64 2.60
C GLU A 210 17.99 -32.02 1.57
N LEU A 211 18.04 -30.69 1.50
CA LEU A 211 18.95 -29.95 0.62
C LEU A 211 20.41 -30.29 0.96
N HIS A 212 20.75 -30.38 2.25
CA HIS A 212 22.08 -30.79 2.70
C HIS A 212 22.41 -32.24 2.29
N LYS A 213 21.45 -33.18 2.42
CA LYS A 213 21.60 -34.57 1.96
C LYS A 213 21.83 -34.64 0.45
N LEU A 214 21.10 -33.86 -0.34
CA LEU A 214 21.27 -33.80 -1.79
C LEU A 214 22.63 -33.24 -2.18
N ARG A 215 23.09 -32.14 -1.56
CA ARG A 215 24.43 -31.58 -1.79
C ARG A 215 25.55 -32.60 -1.52
N LYS A 216 25.44 -33.40 -0.46
CA LYS A 216 26.37 -34.50 -0.18
C LYS A 216 26.37 -35.54 -1.29
N LYS A 217 25.18 -36.02 -1.70
CA LYS A 217 25.04 -36.97 -2.82
C LYS A 217 25.67 -36.43 -4.10
N THR A 218 25.38 -35.19 -4.49
CA THR A 218 25.97 -34.55 -5.67
C THR A 218 27.49 -34.51 -5.59
N THR A 219 28.05 -34.13 -4.43
CA THR A 219 29.50 -34.10 -4.22
C THR A 219 30.13 -35.48 -4.43
N THR A 220 29.53 -36.53 -3.84
CA THR A 220 29.99 -37.91 -4.02
C THR A 220 29.86 -38.36 -5.47
N THR A 221 28.76 -38.05 -6.16
CA THR A 221 28.58 -38.39 -7.58
C THR A 221 29.62 -37.72 -8.46
N VAL A 222 29.96 -36.45 -8.21
CA VAL A 222 31.02 -35.73 -8.94
C VAL A 222 32.39 -36.38 -8.70
N GLN A 223 32.70 -36.80 -7.47
CA GLN A 223 33.93 -37.54 -7.17
C GLN A 223 34.01 -38.85 -7.94
N VAL A 224 32.94 -39.66 -7.91
CA VAL A 224 32.87 -40.93 -8.65
C VAL A 224 33.00 -40.70 -10.17
N LEU A 225 32.30 -39.71 -10.72
CA LEU A 225 32.43 -39.33 -12.13
C LEU A 225 33.86 -38.93 -12.50
N THR A 226 34.54 -38.20 -11.61
CA THR A 226 35.93 -37.79 -11.80
C THR A 226 36.84 -39.02 -11.87
N HIS A 227 36.74 -39.94 -10.91
CA HIS A 227 37.52 -41.18 -10.92
C HIS A 227 37.24 -42.06 -12.16
N ILE A 228 35.98 -42.15 -12.60
CA ILE A 228 35.62 -42.91 -13.81
C ILE A 228 36.24 -42.24 -15.04
N LYS A 229 36.19 -40.90 -15.13
CA LYS A 229 36.77 -40.15 -16.24
C LYS A 229 38.29 -40.34 -16.31
N GLU A 230 38.98 -40.28 -15.17
CA GLU A 230 40.42 -40.54 -15.07
C GLU A 230 40.77 -41.96 -15.51
N LYS A 231 40.04 -42.97 -15.01
CA LYS A 231 40.25 -44.37 -15.39
C LYS A 231 39.98 -44.62 -16.88
N LEU A 232 38.92 -44.01 -17.43
CA LEU A 232 38.61 -44.09 -18.86
C LEU A 232 39.74 -43.48 -19.69
N GLN A 233 40.24 -42.31 -19.30
CA GLN A 233 41.35 -41.67 -19.98
C GLN A 233 42.61 -42.54 -19.96
N PHE A 234 42.92 -43.17 -18.84
CA PHE A 234 44.04 -44.11 -18.72
C PHE A 234 43.90 -45.29 -19.69
N VAL A 235 42.73 -45.95 -19.69
CA VAL A 235 42.45 -47.10 -20.58
C VAL A 235 42.46 -46.68 -22.06
N LEU A 236 42.00 -45.48 -22.40
CA LEU A 236 42.05 -44.98 -23.78
C LEU A 236 43.49 -44.78 -24.25
N VAL A 237 44.36 -44.23 -23.40
CA VAL A 237 45.78 -44.06 -23.71
C VAL A 237 46.46 -45.43 -23.86
N GLU A 238 46.20 -46.37 -22.96
CA GLU A 238 46.72 -47.74 -23.05
C GLU A 238 46.23 -48.46 -24.32
N ASN A 239 44.96 -48.30 -24.68
CA ASN A 239 44.40 -48.88 -25.91
C ASN A 239 45.03 -48.27 -27.16
N GLN A 240 45.35 -46.98 -27.16
CA GLN A 240 46.06 -46.33 -28.26
C GLN A 240 47.49 -46.87 -28.40
N ALA A 241 48.21 -47.07 -27.29
CA ALA A 241 49.54 -47.69 -27.29
C ALA A 241 49.49 -49.13 -27.85
N LEU A 242 48.58 -49.97 -27.33
CA LEU A 242 48.41 -51.35 -27.82
C LEU A 242 48.02 -51.42 -29.30
N LYS A 243 47.23 -50.46 -29.81
CA LYS A 243 46.91 -50.37 -31.24
C LYS A 243 48.13 -50.02 -32.08
N HIS A 244 49.02 -49.16 -31.56
CA HIS A 244 50.28 -48.84 -32.20
C HIS A 244 51.17 -50.09 -32.27
N ASP A 245 51.36 -50.78 -31.14
CA ASP A 245 52.16 -52.01 -31.05
C ASP A 245 51.63 -53.11 -31.98
N LEU A 246 50.29 -53.27 -32.07
CA LEU A 246 49.67 -54.20 -33.02
C LEU A 246 49.95 -53.83 -34.48
N SER A 247 49.92 -52.54 -34.82
CA SER A 247 50.25 -52.06 -36.16
C SER A 247 51.70 -52.36 -36.53
N GLU A 248 52.64 -52.10 -35.61
CA GLU A 248 54.05 -52.44 -35.80
C GLU A 248 54.24 -53.95 -36.00
N LEU A 249 53.59 -54.77 -35.17
CA LEU A 249 53.69 -56.23 -35.28
C LEU A 249 53.07 -56.77 -36.58
N ASP A 250 51.96 -56.19 -37.06
CA ASP A 250 51.36 -56.52 -38.36
C ASP A 250 52.30 -56.13 -39.53
N GLU A 251 53.00 -55.01 -39.42
CA GLU A 251 54.05 -54.61 -40.38
C GLU A 251 55.24 -55.60 -40.36
N GLU A 252 55.72 -56.02 -39.18
CA GLU A 252 56.77 -57.03 -39.06
C GLU A 252 56.33 -58.40 -39.60
N LEU A 253 55.08 -58.79 -39.35
CA LEU A 253 54.50 -60.04 -39.83
C LEU A 253 54.36 -60.04 -41.36
N THR A 254 53.91 -58.94 -41.94
CA THR A 254 53.79 -58.79 -43.40
C THR A 254 55.17 -58.83 -44.06
N GLN A 255 56.18 -58.14 -43.51
CA GLN A 255 57.57 -58.24 -43.95
C GLN A 255 58.10 -59.68 -43.87
N SER A 256 57.86 -60.37 -42.76
CA SER A 256 58.28 -61.77 -42.57
C SER A 256 57.58 -62.74 -43.54
N ARG A 257 56.29 -62.52 -43.82
CA ARG A 257 55.52 -63.28 -44.84
C ARG A 257 56.07 -63.05 -46.24
N ASP A 258 56.46 -61.83 -46.58
CA ASP A 258 57.08 -61.50 -47.86
C ASP A 258 58.44 -62.19 -48.03
N VAL A 259 59.27 -62.18 -46.98
CA VAL A 259 60.55 -62.90 -46.94
C VAL A 259 60.34 -64.40 -47.12
N LEU A 260 59.41 -65.02 -46.38
CA LEU A 260 59.09 -66.44 -46.52
C LEU A 260 58.60 -66.78 -47.94
N THR A 261 57.77 -65.92 -48.53
CA THR A 261 57.26 -66.09 -49.89
C THR A 261 58.38 -66.02 -50.92
N LYS A 262 59.34 -65.09 -50.76
CA LYS A 262 60.57 -65.01 -51.57
C LYS A 262 61.39 -66.29 -51.44
N HIS A 263 61.63 -66.79 -50.23
CA HIS A 263 62.34 -68.06 -50.01
C HIS A 263 61.64 -69.25 -50.64
N LYS A 264 60.31 -69.38 -50.48
CA LYS A 264 59.52 -70.43 -51.15
C LYS A 264 59.65 -70.37 -52.68
N ARG A 265 59.59 -69.17 -53.28
CA ARG A 265 59.80 -68.99 -54.74
C ARG A 265 61.20 -69.39 -55.19
N THR A 266 62.23 -69.09 -54.39
CA THR A 266 63.59 -69.55 -54.70
C THR A 266 63.70 -71.07 -54.60
N ALA A 267 63.14 -71.69 -53.56
CA ALA A 267 63.16 -73.14 -53.37
C ALA A 267 62.43 -73.88 -54.50
N THR A 268 61.25 -73.40 -54.93
CA THR A 268 60.55 -73.98 -56.09
C THR A 268 61.35 -73.81 -57.37
N ARG A 269 61.97 -72.64 -57.61
CA ARG A 269 62.85 -72.43 -58.77
C ARG A 269 64.04 -73.40 -58.78
N PHE A 270 64.66 -73.66 -57.63
CA PHE A 270 65.72 -74.67 -57.52
C PHE A 270 65.19 -76.09 -57.79
N ALA A 271 63.99 -76.44 -57.29
CA ALA A 271 63.37 -77.73 -57.55
C ALA A 271 63.08 -77.94 -59.05
N THR A 272 62.52 -76.95 -59.75
CA THR A 272 62.24 -77.02 -61.19
C THR A 272 63.53 -77.10 -62.02
N ARG A 273 64.61 -76.45 -61.56
CA ARG A 273 65.93 -76.48 -62.23
C ARG A 273 66.67 -77.80 -62.02
N ARG A 274 66.27 -78.60 -61.02
CA ARG A 274 66.81 -79.94 -60.74
C ARG A 274 66.11 -81.06 -61.53
N GLN A 275 64.98 -80.74 -62.18
CA GLN A 275 64.19 -81.64 -63.03
C GLN A 275 64.41 -81.43 -64.55
N ARG A 276 65.30 -80.50 -64.93
CA ARG A 276 65.84 -80.36 -66.29
C ARG A 276 67.29 -80.79 -66.29
#